data_AF-A0A3D0YJR2-F1
#
_entry.id   AF-A0A3D0YJR2-F1
#
_cell.length_a   1.000
_cell.length_b   1.000
_cell.length_c   1.000
_cell.angle_alpha   90.00
_cell.angle_beta   90.00
_cell.angle_gamma   90.00
#
_symmetry.space_group_name_H-M   'P 1'
#
loop_
_entity.id
_entity.type
_entity.pdbx_description
1 polymer ?
#
loop_
_entity_poly.entity_id
_entity_poly.type
_entity_poly.pdbx_seq_one_letter_code
_entity_poly.pdbx_strand_id
1 'polypeptide(L)'
;MIGAVLTGAIEANPPELKGKYKKPTINQRFFGADLAMVGNERDEYATNLASYAVKILRAKKGDQDTLDLTRQIIGLALHLSPRNKKSLVANAQLARGIMPELIACDYDPEVFARLLLTRGQLLEKRQGASNLLVARYLIALAATIDPRNEDAVYEAEVRRIDHGEISWVKLTDARP
;
A
#
# COMPACT_ATOMS: atom_id res chain seq x y z
N MET A 1 -17.91 -25.66 -23.86
CA MET A 1 -17.69 -24.30 -24.38
C MET A 1 -19.03 -23.60 -24.30
N ILE A 2 -19.23 -22.51 -23.57
CA ILE A 2 -18.55 -21.22 -23.66
C ILE A 2 -18.41 -20.66 -22.23
N GLY A 3 -17.20 -20.30 -21.83
CA GLY A 3 -16.92 -19.70 -20.53
C GLY A 3 -17.48 -18.29 -20.43
N ALA A 4 -18.22 -18.01 -19.36
CA ALA A 4 -18.62 -16.65 -19.02
C ALA A 4 -17.36 -15.86 -18.63
N VAL A 5 -16.95 -14.95 -19.52
CA VAL A 5 -16.01 -13.89 -19.19
C VAL A 5 -16.74 -12.98 -18.20
N LEU A 6 -16.30 -13.00 -16.94
CA LEU A 6 -16.61 -11.96 -15.96
C LEU A 6 -15.95 -10.67 -16.42
N THR A 7 -16.58 -9.99 -17.38
CA THR A 7 -16.33 -8.59 -17.68
C THR A 7 -16.69 -7.83 -16.41
N GLY A 8 -15.67 -7.32 -15.69
CA GLY A 8 -15.88 -6.43 -14.56
C GLY A 8 -16.81 -5.30 -15.00
N ALA A 9 -17.95 -5.16 -14.33
CA ALA A 9 -18.87 -4.08 -14.60
C ALA A 9 -18.12 -2.75 -14.43
N ILE A 10 -17.95 -2.02 -15.52
CA ILE A 10 -17.50 -0.63 -15.47
C ILE A 10 -18.64 0.12 -14.77
N GLU A 11 -18.43 0.52 -13.53
CA GLU A 11 -19.42 1.28 -12.78
C GLU A 11 -19.71 2.57 -13.56
N ALA A 12 -20.96 2.71 -14.02
CA ALA A 12 -21.34 3.73 -15.02
C ALA A 12 -21.01 5.17 -14.58
N ASN A 13 -20.93 5.40 -13.25
CA ASN A 13 -20.47 6.65 -12.66
C ASN A 13 -19.62 6.33 -11.42
N PRO A 14 -18.27 6.29 -11.52
CA PRO A 14 -17.44 6.14 -10.34
C PRO A 14 -17.64 7.34 -9.40
N PRO A 15 -17.56 7.16 -8.07
CA PRO A 15 -17.74 8.24 -7.11
C PRO A 15 -16.69 9.33 -7.33
N GLU A 16 -17.12 10.59 -7.27
CA GLU A 16 -16.20 11.73 -7.32
C GLU A 16 -15.30 11.76 -6.07
N LEU A 17 -14.09 12.27 -6.24
CA LEU A 17 -13.17 12.50 -5.13
C LEU A 17 -13.61 13.74 -4.35
N LYS A 18 -13.85 13.58 -3.04
CA LYS A 18 -14.20 14.70 -2.17
C LYS A 18 -13.00 15.56 -1.75
N GLY A 19 -11.81 14.97 -1.69
CA GLY A 19 -10.58 15.67 -1.35
C GLY A 19 -9.64 15.89 -2.54
N LYS A 20 -8.44 16.40 -2.24
CA LYS A 20 -7.40 16.67 -3.24
C LYS A 20 -6.24 15.71 -3.05
N TYR A 21 -6.02 14.86 -4.05
CA TYR A 21 -4.89 13.95 -4.03
C TYR A 21 -3.56 14.67 -4.28
N LYS A 22 -2.61 14.53 -3.36
CA LYS A 22 -1.22 14.94 -3.58
C LYS A 22 -0.41 13.73 -4.06
N LYS A 23 0.04 13.75 -5.31
CA LYS A 23 0.87 12.69 -5.89
C LYS A 23 2.16 12.47 -5.06
N PRO A 24 2.55 11.22 -4.74
CA PRO A 24 3.85 10.95 -4.15
C PRO A 24 4.97 11.29 -5.14
N THR A 25 6.02 11.93 -4.65
CA THR A 25 7.23 12.23 -5.44
C THR A 25 8.22 11.09 -5.21
N ILE A 26 8.48 10.31 -6.27
CA ILE A 26 9.33 9.11 -6.21
C ILE A 26 10.38 9.26 -7.31
N ASN A 27 11.51 9.87 -6.94
CA ASN A 27 12.59 10.15 -7.89
C ASN A 27 13.70 9.09 -7.85
N GLN A 28 13.76 8.30 -6.77
CA GLN A 28 14.69 7.19 -6.60
C GLN A 28 14.02 6.03 -5.86
N ARG A 29 14.48 4.81 -6.12
CA ARG A 29 14.02 3.62 -5.40
C ARG A 29 14.70 3.57 -4.03
N PHE A 30 13.93 3.70 -2.97
CA PHE A 30 14.44 3.63 -1.59
C PHE A 30 14.95 2.22 -1.22
N PHE A 31 14.42 1.18 -1.86
CA PHE A 31 14.75 -0.22 -1.55
C PHE A 31 15.52 -0.88 -2.68
N GLY A 32 16.81 -1.14 -2.45
CA GLY A 32 17.73 -1.71 -3.41
C GLY A 32 17.69 -3.25 -3.49
N ALA A 33 18.78 -3.83 -3.99
CA ALA A 33 18.96 -5.29 -4.06
C ALA A 33 19.15 -5.93 -2.68
N ASP A 34 19.44 -5.13 -1.66
CA ASP A 34 19.65 -5.51 -0.26
C ASP A 34 18.36 -5.82 0.51
N LEU A 35 17.20 -5.36 0.00
CA LEU A 35 15.90 -5.77 0.54
C LEU A 35 15.69 -7.26 0.29
N ALA A 36 15.46 -8.03 1.35
CA ALA A 36 15.31 -9.48 1.38
C ALA A 36 13.95 -9.97 0.81
N MET A 37 13.49 -9.32 -0.25
CA MET A 37 12.33 -9.70 -1.06
C MET A 37 12.75 -9.83 -2.52
N VAL A 38 12.31 -10.90 -3.18
CA VAL A 38 12.58 -11.11 -4.60
C VAL A 38 11.69 -10.23 -5.47
N GLY A 39 12.06 -10.02 -6.74
CA GLY A 39 11.36 -9.09 -7.64
C GLY A 39 9.85 -9.37 -7.77
N ASN A 40 9.48 -10.63 -8.01
CA ASN A 40 8.08 -11.03 -8.16
C ASN A 40 7.28 -10.82 -6.86
N GLU A 41 7.88 -11.15 -5.72
CA GLU A 41 7.28 -10.91 -4.41
C GLU A 41 7.01 -9.40 -4.21
N ARG A 42 7.99 -8.54 -4.50
CA ARG A 42 7.79 -7.09 -4.38
C ARG A 42 6.65 -6.58 -5.28
N ASP A 43 6.51 -7.14 -6.47
CA ASP A 43 5.45 -6.75 -7.41
C ASP A 43 4.06 -7.23 -6.97
N GLU A 44 3.98 -8.42 -6.38
CA GLU A 44 2.76 -8.95 -5.79
C GLU A 44 2.29 -8.09 -4.60
N TYR A 45 3.20 -7.77 -3.67
CA TYR A 45 2.89 -6.84 -2.57
C TYR A 45 2.46 -5.46 -3.09
N ALA A 46 3.14 -4.92 -4.10
CA ALA A 46 2.76 -3.63 -4.69
C ALA A 46 1.35 -3.65 -5.31
N THR A 47 0.99 -4.75 -5.98
CA THR A 47 -0.35 -4.97 -6.53
C THR A 47 -1.41 -5.01 -5.43
N ASN A 48 -1.18 -5.79 -4.38
CA ASN A 48 -2.12 -5.94 -3.27
C ASN A 48 -2.28 -4.64 -2.47
N LEU A 49 -1.18 -3.90 -2.25
CA LEU A 49 -1.22 -2.56 -1.64
C LEU A 49 -2.07 -1.59 -2.46
N ALA A 50 -1.86 -1.53 -3.78
CA ALA A 50 -2.65 -0.67 -4.66
C ALA A 50 -4.13 -1.09 -4.66
N SER A 51 -4.40 -2.40 -4.66
CA SER A 51 -5.75 -2.95 -4.64
C SER A 51 -6.51 -2.58 -3.38
N TYR A 52 -5.88 -2.79 -2.21
CA TYR A 52 -6.43 -2.38 -0.92
C TYR A 52 -6.68 -0.86 -0.86
N ALA A 53 -5.69 -0.04 -1.26
CA ALA A 53 -5.82 1.42 -1.25
C ALA A 53 -7.02 1.91 -2.07
N VAL A 54 -7.21 1.37 -3.29
CA VAL A 54 -8.37 1.73 -4.12
C VAL A 54 -9.68 1.24 -3.50
N LYS A 55 -9.71 0.04 -2.91
CA LYS A 55 -10.90 -0.51 -2.23
C LYS A 55 -11.38 0.41 -1.10
N ILE A 56 -10.48 0.80 -0.21
CA ILE A 56 -10.84 1.70 0.91
C ILE A 56 -11.23 3.10 0.42
N LEU A 57 -10.52 3.61 -0.60
CA LEU A 57 -10.78 4.93 -1.16
C LEU A 57 -12.20 5.04 -1.72
N ARG A 58 -12.63 4.02 -2.48
CA ARG A 58 -14.01 3.98 -3.00
C ARG A 58 -15.03 3.85 -1.88
N ALA A 59 -14.79 2.98 -0.90
CA ALA A 59 -15.69 2.79 0.24
C ALA A 59 -15.89 4.09 1.05
N LYS A 60 -14.86 4.93 1.13
CA LYS A 60 -14.87 6.23 1.83
C LYS A 60 -15.15 7.43 0.92
N LYS A 61 -15.45 7.19 -0.36
CA LYS A 61 -15.74 8.24 -1.36
C LYS A 61 -14.63 9.30 -1.46
N GLY A 62 -13.37 8.88 -1.29
CA GLY A 62 -12.20 9.74 -1.42
C GLY A 62 -12.22 10.97 -0.50
N ASP A 63 -12.59 10.82 0.77
CA ASP A 63 -12.29 11.84 1.79
C ASP A 63 -10.77 12.07 1.92
N GLN A 64 -10.39 13.20 2.53
CA GLN A 64 -8.98 13.61 2.57
C GLN A 64 -8.10 12.63 3.35
N ASP A 65 -8.58 12.10 4.47
CA ASP A 65 -7.84 11.14 5.29
C ASP A 65 -7.55 9.84 4.51
N THR A 66 -8.55 9.35 3.77
CA THR A 66 -8.39 8.16 2.94
C THR A 66 -7.50 8.44 1.73
N LEU A 67 -7.52 9.66 1.17
CA LEU A 67 -6.60 10.08 0.12
C LEU A 67 -5.14 10.14 0.62
N ASP A 68 -4.93 10.63 1.84
CA ASP A 68 -3.61 10.71 2.46
C ASP A 68 -3.08 9.30 2.77
N LEU A 69 -3.90 8.42 3.34
CA LEU A 69 -3.55 7.01 3.51
C LEU A 69 -3.28 6.31 2.17
N THR A 70 -4.11 6.56 1.16
CA THR A 70 -3.92 6.04 -0.21
C THR A 70 -2.58 6.50 -0.79
N ARG A 71 -2.21 7.77 -0.57
CA ARG A 71 -0.91 8.32 -1.00
C ARG A 71 0.25 7.57 -0.34
N GLN A 72 0.15 7.26 0.95
CA GLN A 72 1.17 6.52 1.69
C GLN A 72 1.33 5.09 1.16
N ILE A 73 0.21 4.37 0.98
CA ILE A 73 0.20 2.99 0.49
C ILE A 73 0.72 2.90 -0.95
N ILE A 74 0.28 3.80 -1.84
CA ILE A 74 0.78 3.88 -3.22
C ILE A 74 2.27 4.23 -3.24
N GLY A 75 2.73 5.13 -2.35
CA GLY A 75 4.15 5.46 -2.19
C GLY A 75 4.99 4.23 -1.85
N LEU A 76 4.56 3.45 -0.85
CA LEU A 76 5.20 2.19 -0.48
C LEU A 76 5.22 1.19 -1.65
N ALA A 77 4.07 0.99 -2.31
CA ALA A 77 3.95 0.08 -3.46
C ALA A 77 4.93 0.43 -4.58
N LEU A 78 5.07 1.71 -4.91
CA LEU A 78 5.98 2.19 -5.95
C LEU A 78 7.46 2.12 -5.54
N HIS A 79 7.78 2.18 -4.24
CA HIS A 79 9.14 1.90 -3.78
C HIS A 79 9.49 0.40 -3.82
N LEU A 80 8.51 -0.48 -3.57
CA LEU A 80 8.66 -1.92 -3.71
C LEU A 80 8.81 -2.32 -5.18
N SER A 81 7.89 -1.87 -6.04
CA SER A 81 7.89 -2.14 -7.48
C SER A 81 7.56 -0.85 -8.28
N PRO A 82 8.58 -0.10 -8.75
CA PRO A 82 8.40 1.19 -9.43
C PRO A 82 7.63 1.11 -10.75
N ARG A 83 7.60 -0.07 -11.37
CA ARG A 83 6.92 -0.33 -12.65
C ARG A 83 5.63 -1.13 -12.48
N ASN A 84 5.15 -1.30 -11.25
CA ASN A 84 3.88 -1.98 -11.02
C ASN A 84 2.74 -1.22 -11.72
N LYS A 85 2.09 -1.89 -12.68
CA LYS A 85 1.06 -1.28 -13.53
C LYS A 85 -0.11 -0.74 -12.70
N LYS A 86 -0.55 -1.48 -11.68
CA LYS A 86 -1.73 -1.12 -10.87
C LYS A 86 -1.44 0.12 -10.03
N SER A 87 -0.30 0.16 -9.34
CA SER A 87 0.12 1.33 -8.57
C SER A 87 0.31 2.57 -9.45
N LEU A 88 0.94 2.42 -10.63
CA LEU A 88 1.16 3.54 -11.55
C LEU A 88 -0.14 4.12 -12.11
N VAL A 89 -1.07 3.26 -12.54
CA VAL A 89 -2.35 3.69 -13.10
C VAL A 89 -3.20 4.38 -12.04
N ALA A 90 -3.35 3.77 -10.85
CA ALA A 90 -4.11 4.36 -9.75
C ALA A 90 -3.54 5.73 -9.35
N ASN A 91 -2.22 5.82 -9.18
CA ASN A 91 -1.53 7.07 -8.85
C ASN A 91 -1.78 8.16 -9.91
N ALA A 92 -1.70 7.81 -11.19
CA ALA A 92 -1.91 8.75 -12.30
C ALA A 92 -3.37 9.22 -12.43
N GLN A 93 -4.34 8.32 -12.20
CA GLN A 93 -5.76 8.66 -12.19
C GLN A 93 -6.09 9.62 -11.03
N LEU A 94 -5.65 9.29 -9.82
CA LEU A 94 -5.87 10.14 -8.64
C LEU A 94 -5.24 11.52 -8.78
N ALA A 95 -4.03 11.61 -9.35
CA ALA A 95 -3.38 12.90 -9.63
C ALA A 95 -4.16 13.78 -10.63
N ARG A 96 -5.06 13.19 -11.41
CA ARG A 96 -5.97 13.89 -12.34
C ARG A 96 -7.36 14.10 -11.76
N GLY A 97 -7.58 13.78 -10.50
CA GLY A 97 -8.90 13.86 -9.86
C GLY A 97 -9.85 12.71 -10.21
N ILE A 98 -9.35 11.64 -10.85
CA ILE A 98 -10.15 10.52 -11.32
C ILE A 98 -10.11 9.40 -10.28
N MET A 99 -11.29 8.92 -9.86
CA MET A 99 -11.41 7.75 -8.99
C MET A 99 -11.03 6.46 -9.77
N PRO A 100 -10.00 5.71 -9.34
CA PRO A 100 -9.58 4.48 -10.00
C PRO A 100 -10.65 3.38 -9.92
N GLU A 101 -10.77 2.57 -10.97
CA GLU A 101 -11.58 1.35 -10.95
C GLU A 101 -11.07 0.36 -9.91
N LEU A 102 -11.98 -0.46 -9.38
CA LEU A 102 -11.59 -1.55 -8.47
C LEU A 102 -10.57 -2.46 -9.13
N ILE A 103 -9.47 -2.69 -8.42
CA ILE A 103 -8.45 -3.65 -8.81
C ILE A 103 -8.85 -4.98 -8.16
N ALA A 104 -8.73 -6.08 -8.88
CA ALA A 104 -8.92 -7.40 -8.29
C ALA A 104 -7.95 -7.56 -7.09
N CYS A 105 -8.48 -8.00 -5.96
CA CYS A 105 -7.71 -8.28 -4.75
C CYS A 105 -7.98 -9.73 -4.39
N ASP A 106 -6.92 -10.53 -4.27
CA ASP A 106 -7.06 -11.94 -3.91
C ASP A 106 -7.32 -12.12 -2.41
N TYR A 107 -7.24 -11.03 -1.63
CA TYR A 107 -7.33 -11.05 -0.18
C TYR A 107 -8.39 -10.12 0.37
N ASP A 108 -9.12 -10.59 1.38
CA ASP A 108 -9.86 -9.72 2.28
C ASP A 108 -8.92 -8.91 3.18
N PRO A 109 -9.35 -7.74 3.69
CA PRO A 109 -8.49 -6.84 4.46
C PRO A 109 -7.80 -7.51 5.65
N GLU A 110 -8.51 -8.34 6.41
CA GLU A 110 -7.96 -9.06 7.58
C GLU A 110 -6.87 -10.05 7.17
N VAL A 111 -7.07 -10.77 6.06
CA VAL A 111 -6.07 -11.71 5.52
C VAL A 111 -4.84 -10.95 5.05
N PHE A 112 -5.06 -9.83 4.35
CA PHE A 112 -3.97 -8.99 3.87
C PHE A 112 -3.17 -8.39 5.02
N ALA A 113 -3.83 -7.89 6.08
CA ALA A 113 -3.18 -7.39 7.28
C ALA A 113 -2.26 -8.44 7.92
N ARG A 114 -2.74 -9.68 8.08
CA ARG A 114 -1.91 -10.78 8.59
C ARG A 114 -0.70 -11.07 7.69
N LEU A 115 -0.89 -11.06 6.37
CA LEU A 115 0.20 -11.26 5.41
C LEU A 115 1.26 -10.15 5.48
N LEU A 116 0.85 -8.89 5.67
CA LEU A 116 1.76 -7.77 5.90
C LEU A 116 2.53 -7.93 7.22
N LEU A 117 1.84 -8.27 8.30
CA LEU A 117 2.44 -8.50 9.62
C LEU A 117 3.51 -9.59 9.57
N THR A 118 3.14 -10.78 9.10
CA THR A 118 4.07 -11.92 9.01
C THR A 118 5.29 -11.59 8.16
N ARG A 119 5.10 -10.90 7.03
CA ARG A 119 6.22 -10.52 6.17
C ARG A 119 7.11 -9.45 6.79
N GLY A 120 6.52 -8.49 7.51
CA GLY A 120 7.28 -7.52 8.29
C GLY A 120 8.18 -8.19 9.32
N GLN A 121 7.64 -9.10 10.12
CA GLN A 121 8.42 -9.87 11.10
C GLN A 121 9.53 -10.71 10.45
N LEU A 122 9.28 -11.30 9.28
CA LEU A 122 10.32 -12.03 8.52
C LEU A 122 11.43 -11.11 8.03
N LEU A 123 11.11 -9.89 7.59
CA LEU A 123 12.10 -8.90 7.16
C LEU A 123 13.00 -8.47 8.32
N GLU A 124 12.45 -8.26 9.52
CA GLU A 124 13.27 -7.87 10.69
C GLU A 124 14.29 -8.95 11.06
N LYS A 125 13.90 -10.22 10.97
CA LYS A 125 14.81 -11.34 11.20
C LYS A 125 15.98 -11.37 10.21
N ARG A 126 15.83 -10.78 9.01
CA ARG A 126 16.90 -10.67 8.02
C ARG A 126 17.85 -9.50 8.28
N GLN A 127 17.51 -8.60 9.21
CA GLN A 127 18.29 -7.41 9.59
C GLN A 127 18.64 -6.50 8.40
N GLY A 128 19.36 -5.41 8.64
CA GLY A 128 19.72 -4.43 7.61
C GLY A 128 18.69 -3.31 7.42
N ALA A 129 19.18 -2.12 7.09
CA ALA A 129 18.38 -0.89 7.14
C ALA A 129 17.13 -0.93 6.25
N SER A 130 17.23 -1.43 5.02
CA SER A 130 16.09 -1.55 4.10
C SER A 130 15.04 -2.54 4.61
N ASN A 131 15.47 -3.68 5.15
CA ASN A 131 14.56 -4.70 5.67
C ASN A 131 13.81 -4.18 6.90
N LEU A 132 14.53 -3.58 7.85
CA LEU A 132 13.95 -2.99 9.05
C LEU A 132 12.97 -1.87 8.70
N LEU A 133 13.32 -1.01 7.74
CA LEU A 133 12.45 0.08 7.33
C LEU A 133 11.17 -0.42 6.66
N VAL A 134 11.27 -1.36 5.70
CA VAL A 134 10.07 -1.96 5.08
C VAL A 134 9.23 -2.69 6.11
N ALA A 135 9.85 -3.44 7.03
CA ALA A 135 9.13 -4.13 8.09
C ALA A 135 8.27 -3.18 8.93
N ARG A 136 8.85 -2.05 9.36
CA ARG A 136 8.10 -1.03 10.10
C ARG A 136 6.89 -0.52 9.32
N TYR A 137 7.03 -0.28 8.01
CA TYR A 137 5.89 0.14 7.18
C TYR A 137 4.82 -0.95 7.05
N LEU A 138 5.20 -2.21 6.83
CA LEU A 138 4.24 -3.31 6.69
C LEU A 138 3.49 -3.57 8.00
N ILE A 139 4.17 -3.52 9.15
CA ILE A 139 3.59 -3.77 10.46
C ILE A 139 2.66 -2.62 10.87
N ALA A 140 3.08 -1.37 10.70
CA ALA A 140 2.21 -0.21 10.95
C ALA A 140 0.97 -0.23 10.05
N LEU A 141 1.13 -0.63 8.79
CA LEU A 141 -0.01 -0.77 7.89
C LEU A 141 -0.91 -1.93 8.30
N ALA A 142 -0.36 -3.08 8.72
CA ALA A 142 -1.17 -4.20 9.23
C ALA A 142 -2.11 -3.76 10.37
N ALA A 143 -1.60 -3.02 11.35
CA ALA A 143 -2.40 -2.47 12.44
C ALA A 143 -3.44 -1.43 11.97
N THR A 144 -3.13 -0.66 10.93
CA THR A 144 -4.07 0.29 10.31
C THR A 144 -5.20 -0.42 9.57
N ILE A 145 -4.88 -1.51 8.86
CA ILE A 145 -5.85 -2.27 8.07
C ILE A 145 -6.80 -3.05 8.98
N ASP A 146 -6.26 -3.69 10.02
CA ASP A 146 -7.02 -4.49 10.97
C ASP A 146 -6.69 -4.07 12.42
N PRO A 147 -7.32 -2.99 12.92
CA PRO A 147 -7.07 -2.50 14.27
C PRO A 147 -7.64 -3.40 15.37
N ARG A 148 -8.33 -4.50 15.01
CA ARG A 148 -8.81 -5.52 15.96
C ARG A 148 -7.85 -6.69 16.08
N ASN A 149 -6.84 -6.77 15.22
CA ASN A 149 -5.78 -7.74 15.32
C ASN A 149 -4.78 -7.32 16.42
N GLU A 150 -4.92 -7.96 17.59
CA GLU A 150 -4.09 -7.68 18.77
C GLU A 150 -2.60 -7.79 18.47
N ASP A 151 -2.16 -8.81 17.72
CA ASP A 151 -0.75 -9.00 17.37
C ASP A 151 -0.24 -7.85 16.49
N ALA A 152 -1.01 -7.45 15.48
CA ALA A 152 -0.61 -6.35 14.59
C ALA A 152 -0.48 -5.03 15.35
N VAL A 153 -1.45 -4.73 16.23
CA VAL A 153 -1.45 -3.52 17.05
C VAL A 153 -0.29 -3.56 18.05
N TYR A 154 -0.09 -4.67 18.76
CA TYR A 154 1.01 -4.83 19.70
C TYR A 154 2.36 -4.60 19.02
N GLU A 155 2.60 -5.24 17.88
CA GLU A 155 3.86 -5.13 17.15
C GLU A 155 4.06 -3.69 16.61
N ALA A 156 3.01 -3.04 16.11
CA ALA A 156 3.10 -1.65 15.68
C ALA A 156 3.46 -0.71 16.85
N GLU A 157 2.82 -0.87 18.00
CA GLU A 157 3.05 -0.06 19.18
C GLU A 157 4.43 -0.26 19.79
N VAL A 158 4.93 -1.51 19.87
CA VAL A 158 6.30 -1.80 20.32
C VAL A 158 7.33 -1.04 19.47
N ARG A 159 7.20 -1.09 18.14
CA ARG A 159 8.11 -0.37 17.24
C ARG A 159 7.98 1.15 17.32
N ARG A 160 6.79 1.65 17.64
CA ARG A 160 6.54 3.08 17.87
C ARG A 160 7.24 3.55 19.15
N ILE A 161 7.23 2.74 20.20
CA ILE A 161 7.97 3.00 21.45
C ILE A 161 9.48 2.96 21.21
N ASP A 162 9.97 1.92 20.54
CA ASP A 162 11.42 1.69 20.37
C ASP A 162 12.07 2.62 19.34
N HIS A 163 11.33 3.06 18.33
CA HIS A 163 11.88 3.76 17.17
C HIS A 163 11.13 5.05 16.79
N GLY A 164 10.19 5.48 17.62
CA GLY A 164 9.33 6.64 17.39
C GLY A 164 8.30 6.44 16.27
N GLU A 165 7.57 7.50 15.96
CA GLU A 165 6.59 7.51 14.86
C GLU A 165 7.24 7.21 13.51
N ILE A 166 6.56 6.41 12.69
CA ILE A 166 7.05 6.09 11.36
C ILE A 166 6.83 7.26 10.40
N SER A 167 7.90 7.73 9.76
CA SER A 167 7.81 8.84 8.82
C SER A 167 7.39 8.35 7.43
N TRP A 168 6.14 8.59 7.05
CA TRP A 168 5.63 8.33 5.70
C TRP A 168 6.10 9.34 4.65
N VAL A 169 6.57 10.51 5.08
CA VAL A 169 7.12 11.56 4.20
C VAL A 169 8.33 11.04 3.43
N LYS A 170 9.12 10.14 4.03
CA LYS A 170 10.26 9.48 3.36
C LYS A 170 9.85 8.67 2.12
N LEU A 171 8.63 8.15 2.06
CA LEU A 171 8.10 7.40 0.91
C LEU A 171 7.27 8.26 -0.06
N THR A 172 6.74 9.39 0.41
CA THR A 172 5.75 10.19 -0.34
C THR A 172 6.29 11.52 -0.86
N ASP A 173 7.38 12.01 -0.28
CA ASP A 173 8.08 13.24 -0.66
C ASP A 173 9.59 12.97 -0.79
N ALA A 174 9.99 11.79 -1.26
CA ALA A 174 11.39 11.40 -1.45
C ALA A 174 12.07 12.36 -2.47
N ARG A 175 12.86 13.30 -1.96
CA ARG A 175 13.68 14.22 -2.77
C ARG A 175 15.02 13.55 -3.13
N PRO A 176 15.67 13.96 -4.23
CA PRO A 176 17.00 13.48 -4.62
C PRO A 176 18.06 13.70 -3.55
#